data_AF-A0A2V8SP21-F1
#
_entry.id   AF-A0A2V8SP21-F1
#
_cell.length_a   1.000
_cell.length_b   1.000
_cell.length_c   1.000
_cell.angle_alpha   90.00
_cell.angle_beta   90.00
_cell.angle_gamma   90.00
#
_symmetry.space_group_name_H-M   'P 1'
#
loop_
_entity.id
_entity.type
_entity.pdbx_description
1 polymer ?
#
loop_
_entity_poly.entity_id
_entity_poly.type
_entity_poly.pdbx_seq_one_letter_code
_entity_poly.pdbx_strand_id
1 'polypeptide(L)'
;MVAGPEYRLLRLKEPRGCSRLTRRKKDGSDRYKMKNTIMRRTGIVTILLIATVAFAACDPQSKVTPPTSPTTAASPAASASPAASPSGSPVSTTGVSKADSLAGKWTGVEGTHLSVTKKGDKYSIEIANLDGPQTFEGTAKGDVIEFTRKGKTETIKPATGAETGMKGFEKETNCVVVTKGSEGYCRK
;
A
#
# COMPACT_ATOMS: atom_id res chain seq x y z
N MET A 1 72.75 9.73 7.12
CA MET A 1 72.45 10.88 8.01
C MET A 1 72.30 12.14 7.18
N VAL A 2 71.09 12.70 7.05
CA VAL A 2 70.80 14.15 6.98
C VAL A 2 69.35 14.32 7.46
N ALA A 3 69.12 15.34 8.29
CA ALA A 3 67.94 15.56 9.10
C ALA A 3 66.99 16.64 8.53
N GLY A 4 65.68 16.45 8.77
CA GLY A 4 64.63 17.48 8.97
C GLY A 4 63.91 18.08 7.73
N PRO A 5 62.78 18.81 7.89
CA PRO A 5 61.96 18.97 9.11
C PRO A 5 60.41 18.92 8.93
N GLU A 6 59.73 18.63 10.04
CA GLU A 6 58.49 19.28 10.54
C GLU A 6 57.30 19.53 9.59
N TYR A 7 56.37 18.57 9.51
CA TYR A 7 54.98 18.88 9.15
C TYR A 7 54.20 19.25 10.40
N ARG A 8 54.10 20.57 10.60
CA ARG A 8 53.40 21.26 11.67
C ARG A 8 51.90 20.91 11.64
N LEU A 9 51.46 20.18 12.67
CA LEU A 9 50.07 19.96 13.06
C LEU A 9 49.31 21.29 13.18
N LEU A 10 48.42 21.60 12.23
CA LEU A 10 47.38 22.60 12.44
C LEU A 10 46.16 21.92 13.07
N ARG A 11 46.17 21.87 14.41
CA ARG A 11 44.97 21.75 15.23
C ARG A 11 44.01 22.89 14.88
N LEU A 12 42.93 22.59 14.17
CA LEU A 12 41.77 23.47 14.15
C LEU A 12 41.08 23.41 15.51
N LYS A 13 41.02 24.58 16.13
CA LYS A 13 40.56 24.88 17.47
C LYS A 13 39.12 25.38 17.40
N GLU A 14 38.23 24.67 18.11
CA GLU A 14 36.98 25.06 18.82
C GLU A 14 36.01 26.09 18.17
N PRO A 15 34.69 25.94 18.42
CA PRO A 15 34.15 26.55 19.63
C PRO A 15 33.24 25.63 20.45
N ARG A 16 33.48 25.68 21.76
CA ARG A 16 32.48 25.39 22.79
C ARG A 16 31.52 26.59 22.88
N GLY A 17 30.23 26.32 22.82
CA GLY A 17 29.16 27.25 23.17
C GLY A 17 27.93 26.42 23.51
N CYS A 18 27.80 25.97 24.76
CA CYS A 18 27.06 26.64 25.83
C CYS A 18 25.56 26.79 25.52
N SER A 19 24.80 25.79 25.98
CA SER A 19 23.64 25.93 26.86
C SER A 19 22.68 27.08 26.59
N ARG A 20 21.49 26.75 26.03
CA ARG A 20 20.30 27.57 26.23
C ARG A 20 19.19 26.73 26.87
N LEU A 21 19.19 26.84 28.20
CA LEU A 21 18.05 26.90 29.11
C LEU A 21 16.67 26.40 28.61
N THR A 22 16.23 25.37 29.30
CA THR A 22 14.85 24.99 29.62
C THR A 22 13.89 26.18 29.75
N ARG A 23 12.73 26.13 29.07
CA ARG A 23 11.51 26.80 29.58
C ARG A 23 10.20 26.26 28.99
N ARG A 24 9.33 25.86 29.93
CA ARG A 24 7.84 25.92 29.92
C ARG A 24 7.05 24.96 29.04
N LYS A 25 6.72 23.81 29.64
CA LYS A 25 5.37 23.44 30.11
C LYS A 25 4.21 24.26 29.52
N LYS A 26 3.40 23.61 28.69
CA LYS A 26 1.97 23.93 28.56
C LYS A 26 1.18 22.63 28.62
N ASP A 27 0.99 22.16 29.85
CA ASP A 27 -0.17 21.36 30.21
C ASP A 27 -1.41 22.21 29.93
N GLY A 28 -2.23 21.74 28.99
CA GLY A 28 -3.54 22.27 28.66
C GLY A 28 -4.53 21.13 28.65
N SER A 29 -4.90 20.73 29.86
CA SER A 29 -6.07 19.89 30.14
C SER A 29 -7.34 20.43 29.51
N ASP A 30 -8.32 19.54 29.41
CA ASP A 30 -9.74 19.85 29.44
C ASP A 30 -10.38 20.41 28.16
N ARG A 31 -10.98 19.50 27.37
CA ARG A 31 -12.45 19.31 27.35
C ARG A 31 -12.89 18.67 26.04
N TYR A 32 -12.99 17.33 26.02
CA TYR A 32 -14.08 16.69 25.29
C TYR A 32 -14.73 15.62 26.17
N LYS A 33 -15.54 16.12 27.09
CA LYS A 33 -16.45 15.37 27.95
C LYS A 33 -17.72 15.08 27.14
N MET A 34 -17.65 14.20 26.15
CA MET A 34 -18.87 13.65 25.52
C MET A 34 -19.33 12.47 26.37
N LYS A 35 -20.20 12.80 27.33
CA LYS A 35 -20.98 11.83 28.10
C LYS A 35 -21.90 11.09 27.12
N ASN A 36 -21.58 9.86 26.75
CA ASN A 36 -22.56 8.95 26.17
C ASN A 36 -22.79 7.79 27.14
N THR A 37 -23.45 8.12 28.24
CA THR A 37 -24.01 7.18 29.21
C THR A 37 -25.52 7.34 29.16
N ILE A 38 -26.16 6.70 28.19
CA ILE A 38 -27.59 6.42 28.22
C ILE A 38 -27.76 4.98 27.74
N MET A 39 -28.14 4.13 28.70
CA MET A 39 -29.04 2.98 28.61
C MET A 39 -28.98 2.18 27.29
N ARG A 40 -28.67 0.89 27.32
CA ARG A 40 -29.67 -0.10 27.74
C ARG A 40 -29.00 -1.34 28.33
N ARG A 41 -29.05 -1.44 29.66
CA ARG A 41 -29.14 -2.71 30.38
C ARG A 41 -30.56 -3.23 30.22
N THR A 42 -30.70 -4.35 29.53
CA THR A 42 -31.83 -5.29 29.51
C THR A 42 -31.30 -6.42 28.65
N GLY A 43 -30.79 -7.51 29.22
CA GLY A 43 -31.59 -8.50 29.96
C GLY A 43 -32.04 -9.56 28.95
N ILE A 44 -32.06 -10.82 29.39
CA ILE A 44 -32.67 -11.99 28.73
C ILE A 44 -31.65 -12.78 27.86
N VAL A 45 -31.02 -13.84 28.39
CA VAL A 45 -31.57 -15.21 28.59
C VAL A 45 -31.50 -16.00 27.27
N THR A 46 -30.48 -16.85 27.19
CA THR A 46 -30.50 -18.28 26.81
C THR A 46 -31.02 -18.75 25.43
N ILE A 47 -30.43 -19.87 24.98
CA ILE A 47 -31.04 -20.96 24.17
C ILE A 47 -31.06 -20.72 22.64
N LEU A 48 -30.16 -21.36 21.87
CA LEU A 48 -30.38 -22.68 21.24
C LEU A 48 -29.30 -23.04 20.20
N LEU A 49 -28.78 -24.25 20.35
CA LEU A 49 -28.08 -25.07 19.36
C LEU A 49 -28.74 -24.99 17.97
N ILE A 50 -27.98 -24.64 16.93
CA ILE A 50 -28.40 -24.82 15.54
C ILE A 50 -27.46 -25.81 14.86
N ALA A 51 -27.97 -27.05 14.85
CA ALA A 51 -28.01 -28.00 13.74
C ALA A 51 -26.81 -28.06 12.79
N THR A 52 -26.06 -29.16 12.96
CA THR A 52 -25.32 -29.88 11.92
C THR A 52 -26.22 -30.18 10.72
N VAL A 53 -25.89 -29.62 9.55
CA VAL A 53 -26.35 -30.15 8.25
C VAL A 53 -25.12 -30.60 7.47
N ALA A 54 -25.00 -31.92 7.34
CA ALA A 54 -24.01 -32.58 6.51
C ALA A 54 -24.35 -32.34 5.04
N PHE A 55 -23.52 -31.59 4.32
CA PHE A 55 -23.52 -31.62 2.86
C PHE A 55 -22.62 -32.79 2.41
N ALA A 56 -23.25 -33.95 2.27
CA ALA A 56 -22.79 -34.99 1.39
C ALA A 56 -23.20 -34.60 -0.05
N ALA A 57 -22.24 -34.18 -0.86
CA ALA A 57 -22.38 -34.19 -2.32
C ALA A 57 -21.02 -34.57 -2.91
N CYS A 58 -20.86 -35.88 -3.05
CA CYS A 58 -19.84 -36.52 -3.85
C CYS A 58 -20.20 -36.25 -5.33
N ASP A 59 -19.33 -35.56 -6.07
CA ASP A 59 -19.44 -35.48 -7.52
C ASP A 59 -18.27 -36.26 -8.15
N PRO A 60 -18.53 -37.46 -8.71
CA PRO A 60 -17.54 -38.20 -9.47
C PRO A 60 -17.42 -37.67 -10.91
N GLN A 61 -16.26 -37.07 -11.18
CA GLN A 61 -15.43 -37.26 -12.38
C GLN A 61 -16.15 -37.69 -13.67
N SER A 62 -16.51 -36.72 -14.52
CA SER A 62 -16.71 -36.98 -15.95
C SER A 62 -15.40 -36.81 -16.72
N LYS A 63 -14.76 -37.96 -16.96
CA LYS A 63 -13.73 -38.16 -17.99
C LYS A 63 -14.43 -38.13 -19.35
N VAL A 64 -14.10 -37.19 -20.23
CA VAL A 64 -14.34 -37.31 -21.68
C VAL A 64 -13.05 -37.00 -22.44
N THR A 65 -12.72 -37.97 -23.27
CA THR A 65 -11.54 -38.21 -24.10
C THR A 65 -11.43 -37.18 -25.25
N PRO A 66 -10.22 -36.85 -25.73
CA PRO A 66 -10.02 -36.04 -26.92
C PRO A 66 -10.27 -36.84 -28.20
N PRO A 67 -10.84 -36.22 -29.25
CA PRO A 67 -10.59 -36.63 -30.61
C PRO A 67 -9.86 -35.54 -31.42
N THR A 68 -8.65 -35.88 -31.84
CA THR A 68 -8.22 -35.87 -33.26
C THR A 68 -8.49 -34.60 -34.10
N SER A 69 -7.44 -33.79 -34.26
CA SER A 69 -7.13 -33.06 -35.51
C SER A 69 -6.89 -34.08 -36.65
N PRO A 70 -7.18 -33.82 -37.95
CA PRO A 70 -6.69 -32.65 -38.69
C PRO A 70 -7.64 -32.10 -39.78
N THR A 71 -7.34 -30.90 -40.30
CA THR A 71 -7.32 -30.63 -41.76
C THR A 71 -6.84 -29.21 -42.04
N THR A 72 -5.78 -29.18 -42.85
CA THR A 72 -5.15 -28.04 -43.50
C THR A 72 -5.99 -27.60 -44.71
N ALA A 73 -6.22 -26.30 -44.87
CA ALA A 73 -6.36 -25.67 -46.20
C ALA A 73 -5.99 -24.19 -46.13
N ALA A 74 -5.21 -23.76 -47.11
CA ALA A 74 -4.38 -22.56 -47.14
C ALA A 74 -5.08 -21.30 -47.68
N SER A 75 -4.60 -20.14 -47.21
CA SER A 75 -4.24 -18.86 -47.90
C SER A 75 -4.92 -18.43 -49.22
N PRO A 76 -5.09 -17.11 -49.51
CA PRO A 76 -3.98 -16.15 -49.55
C PRO A 76 -4.21 -14.72 -49.01
N ALA A 77 -3.13 -14.20 -48.42
CA ALA A 77 -2.52 -12.86 -48.52
C ALA A 77 -3.27 -11.72 -49.24
N ALA A 78 -3.37 -10.54 -48.61
CA ALA A 78 -2.37 -9.46 -48.70
C ALA A 78 -2.94 -8.06 -48.39
N SER A 79 -2.01 -7.16 -48.03
CA SER A 79 -2.09 -5.68 -48.11
C SER A 79 -2.70 -4.95 -46.89
N ALA A 80 -1.93 -4.56 -45.88
CA ALA A 80 -0.85 -3.53 -45.80
C ALA A 80 -1.37 -2.10 -45.57
N SER A 81 -1.24 -1.66 -44.30
CA SER A 81 -0.75 -0.36 -43.78
C SER A 81 -1.40 0.97 -44.22
N PRO A 82 -1.15 2.10 -43.52
CA PRO A 82 -0.67 2.30 -42.14
C PRO A 82 -1.49 3.37 -41.36
N ALA A 83 -1.09 3.58 -40.10
CA ALA A 83 -1.17 4.84 -39.36
C ALA A 83 -2.53 5.26 -38.77
N ALA A 84 -2.66 5.05 -37.46
CA ALA A 84 -2.58 6.16 -36.51
C ALA A 84 -2.53 5.58 -35.09
N SER A 85 -1.32 5.29 -34.62
CA SER A 85 -1.06 5.31 -33.18
C SER A 85 -1.28 6.75 -32.72
N PRO A 86 -2.20 7.05 -31.79
CA PRO A 86 -1.94 8.18 -30.91
C PRO A 86 -0.76 7.78 -30.03
N SER A 87 0.46 8.04 -30.51
CA SER A 87 1.61 8.32 -29.67
C SER A 87 1.35 9.64 -28.94
N GLY A 88 0.32 9.66 -28.11
CA GLY A 88 0.18 10.60 -27.03
C GLY A 88 0.79 9.92 -25.81
N SER A 89 2.13 9.88 -25.74
CA SER A 89 2.76 9.84 -24.42
C SER A 89 2.15 11.02 -23.66
N PRO A 90 1.42 10.81 -22.56
CA PRO A 90 1.19 11.94 -21.67
C PRO A 90 2.60 12.41 -21.32
N VAL A 91 2.91 13.66 -21.69
CA VAL A 91 4.03 14.37 -21.09
C VAL A 91 3.70 14.33 -19.60
N SER A 92 4.27 13.34 -18.91
CA SER A 92 4.34 13.30 -17.47
C SER A 92 5.10 14.56 -17.11
N THR A 93 4.32 15.61 -16.88
CA THR A 93 4.84 16.86 -16.35
C THR A 93 5.53 16.43 -15.07
N THR A 94 6.86 16.60 -15.03
CA THR A 94 7.71 16.42 -13.85
C THR A 94 7.36 17.46 -12.80
N GLY A 95 6.09 17.51 -12.41
CA GLY A 95 5.59 18.05 -11.18
C GLY A 95 5.44 16.88 -10.21
N VAL A 96 5.70 17.13 -8.94
CA VAL A 96 5.41 16.18 -7.87
C VAL A 96 3.92 15.84 -7.98
N SER A 97 3.62 14.64 -8.46
CA SER A 97 2.25 14.14 -8.52
C SER A 97 1.80 13.95 -7.08
N LYS A 98 0.54 14.23 -6.75
CA LYS A 98 0.07 14.00 -5.38
C LYS A 98 0.16 12.52 -4.98
N ALA A 99 0.16 11.61 -5.95
CA ALA A 99 0.56 10.21 -5.80
C ALA A 99 1.99 10.00 -5.24
N ASP A 100 2.93 10.93 -5.43
CA ASP A 100 4.27 10.85 -4.85
C ASP A 100 4.25 10.93 -3.32
N SER A 101 3.21 11.54 -2.73
CA SER A 101 3.02 11.51 -1.26
C SER A 101 2.77 10.09 -0.72
N LEU A 102 2.37 9.16 -1.59
CA LEU A 102 2.15 7.75 -1.26
C LEU A 102 3.46 6.95 -1.26
N ALA A 103 4.57 7.53 -1.74
CA ALA A 103 5.88 6.88 -1.76
C ALA A 103 6.40 6.60 -0.33
N GLY A 104 7.13 5.49 -0.19
CA GLY A 104 7.72 4.99 1.05
C GLY A 104 7.01 3.76 1.63
N LYS A 105 7.39 3.38 2.85
CA LYS A 105 6.87 2.19 3.54
C LYS A 105 5.66 2.52 4.42
N TRP A 106 4.69 1.62 4.43
CA TRP A 106 3.43 1.71 5.17
C TRP A 106 3.27 0.41 5.96
N THR A 107 2.90 0.52 7.24
CA THR A 107 2.83 -0.64 8.15
C THR A 107 1.38 -1.08 8.29
N GLY A 108 1.11 -2.36 8.06
CA GLY A 108 -0.20 -2.97 8.21
C GLY A 108 -0.35 -3.69 9.55
N VAL A 109 -1.51 -4.31 9.76
CA VAL A 109 -1.75 -5.21 10.89
C VAL A 109 -1.03 -6.54 10.67
N GLU A 110 -0.78 -7.30 11.75
CA GLU A 110 -0.21 -8.65 11.66
C GLU A 110 1.16 -8.74 10.96
N GLY A 111 1.96 -7.67 11.02
CA GLY A 111 3.31 -7.64 10.41
C GLY A 111 3.33 -7.42 8.90
N THR A 112 2.18 -7.21 8.27
CA THR A 112 2.09 -6.87 6.85
C THR A 112 2.65 -5.47 6.57
N HIS A 113 3.10 -5.22 5.34
CA HIS A 113 3.53 -3.88 4.95
C HIS A 113 3.39 -3.63 3.45
N LEU A 114 3.29 -2.36 3.09
CA LEU A 114 3.25 -1.90 1.71
C LEU A 114 4.38 -0.90 1.48
N SER A 115 5.20 -1.10 0.47
CA SER A 115 6.28 -0.20 0.08
C SER A 115 6.03 0.33 -1.33
N VAL A 116 5.93 1.64 -1.47
CA VAL A 116 5.79 2.31 -2.77
C VAL A 116 7.10 3.00 -3.12
N THR A 117 7.68 2.65 -4.27
CA THR A 117 8.90 3.29 -4.78
C THR A 117 8.63 3.90 -6.15
N LYS A 118 8.92 5.18 -6.32
CA LYS A 118 8.84 5.84 -7.65
C LYS A 118 9.96 5.33 -8.56
N LYS A 119 9.62 4.94 -9.78
CA LYS A 119 10.50 4.41 -10.83
C LYS A 119 10.23 5.19 -12.13
N GLY A 120 10.77 6.40 -12.24
CA GLY A 120 10.48 7.31 -13.36
C GLY A 120 9.01 7.74 -13.34
N ASP A 121 8.28 7.42 -14.40
CA ASP A 121 6.85 7.69 -14.58
C ASP A 121 5.91 6.67 -13.89
N LYS A 122 6.46 5.56 -13.39
CA LYS A 122 5.72 4.47 -12.76
C LYS A 122 6.09 4.29 -11.29
N TYR A 123 5.35 3.43 -10.61
CA TYR A 123 5.57 3.05 -9.21
C TYR A 123 5.79 1.55 -9.10
N SER A 124 6.83 1.16 -8.38
CA SER A 124 7.02 -0.21 -7.90
C SER A 124 6.35 -0.33 -6.55
N ILE A 125 5.33 -1.17 -6.46
CA ILE A 125 4.55 -1.41 -5.25
C ILE A 125 4.92 -2.80 -4.75
N GLU A 126 5.49 -2.90 -3.57
CA GLU A 126 5.73 -4.16 -2.89
C GLU A 126 4.72 -4.31 -1.75
N ILE A 127 3.99 -5.41 -1.74
CA ILE A 127 3.02 -5.75 -0.71
C ILE A 127 3.48 -7.04 -0.04
N ALA A 128 3.88 -6.95 1.22
CA ALA A 128 4.21 -8.09 2.05
C ALA A 128 3.01 -8.47 2.91
N ASN A 129 2.40 -9.60 2.55
CA ASN A 129 1.32 -10.22 3.30
C ASN A 129 1.85 -11.45 4.08
N LEU A 130 0.95 -12.22 4.67
CA LEU A 130 1.29 -13.45 5.41
C LEU A 130 1.88 -14.55 4.50
N ASP A 131 1.56 -14.52 3.21
CA ASP A 131 2.13 -15.42 2.19
C ASP A 131 3.52 -14.99 1.69
N GLY A 132 3.97 -13.78 2.05
CA GLY A 132 5.24 -13.19 1.63
C GLY A 132 5.11 -11.91 0.79
N PRO A 133 6.25 -11.31 0.41
CA PRO A 133 6.31 -10.10 -0.42
C PRO A 133 5.97 -10.39 -1.89
N GLN A 134 5.14 -9.52 -2.46
CA GLN A 134 4.80 -9.51 -3.88
C GLN A 134 4.99 -8.12 -4.47
N THR A 135 5.57 -8.03 -5.65
CA THR A 135 5.83 -6.75 -6.33
C THR A 135 4.91 -6.56 -7.53
N PHE A 136 4.36 -5.36 -7.65
CA PHE A 136 3.44 -4.93 -8.70
C PHE A 136 3.92 -3.61 -9.30
N GLU A 137 3.58 -3.39 -10.56
CA GLU A 137 3.80 -2.11 -11.23
C GLU A 137 2.50 -1.29 -11.21
N GLY A 138 2.60 -0.04 -10.78
CA GLY A 138 1.49 0.89 -10.67
C GLY A 138 1.75 2.19 -11.42
N THR A 139 0.67 2.91 -11.72
CA THR A 139 0.69 4.19 -12.42
C THR A 139 -0.05 5.23 -11.59
N ALA A 140 0.48 6.46 -11.52
CA ALA A 140 -0.23 7.55 -10.86
C ALA A 140 -1.48 7.94 -11.66
N LYS A 141 -2.59 8.10 -10.96
CA LYS A 141 -3.87 8.59 -11.47
C LYS A 141 -4.33 9.76 -10.60
N GLY A 142 -3.67 10.90 -10.77
CA GLY A 142 -3.89 12.08 -9.93
C GLY A 142 -3.35 11.87 -8.50
N ASP A 143 -4.27 11.69 -7.54
CA ASP A 143 -3.95 11.55 -6.12
C ASP A 143 -3.73 10.10 -5.66
N VAL A 144 -3.91 9.14 -6.56
CA VAL A 144 -3.97 7.71 -6.24
C VAL A 144 -3.03 6.93 -7.16
N ILE A 145 -2.63 5.71 -6.75
CA ILE A 145 -1.84 4.81 -7.59
C ILE A 145 -2.69 3.63 -7.99
N GLU A 146 -2.89 3.43 -9.29
CA GLU A 146 -3.63 2.30 -9.84
C GLU A 146 -2.66 1.18 -10.24
N PHE A 147 -2.96 -0.06 -9.87
CA PHE A 147 -2.13 -1.24 -10.21
C PHE A 147 -3.01 -2.46 -10.42
N THR A 148 -2.48 -3.49 -11.10
CA THR A 148 -3.25 -4.70 -11.39
C THR A 148 -2.68 -5.89 -10.62
N ARG A 149 -3.55 -6.61 -9.88
CA ARG A 149 -3.21 -7.85 -9.16
C ARG A 149 -4.21 -8.92 -9.54
N LYS A 150 -3.73 -10.08 -10.02
CA LYS A 150 -4.58 -11.23 -10.43
C LYS A 150 -5.68 -10.84 -11.44
N GLY A 151 -5.38 -9.93 -12.38
CA GLY A 151 -6.34 -9.44 -13.36
C GLY A 151 -7.37 -8.43 -12.83
N LYS A 152 -7.32 -8.05 -11.55
CA LYS A 152 -8.15 -7.01 -10.95
C LYS A 152 -7.35 -5.71 -10.80
N THR A 153 -7.93 -4.61 -11.25
CA THR A 153 -7.40 -3.26 -11.01
C THR A 153 -7.72 -2.85 -9.58
N GLU A 154 -6.67 -2.62 -8.79
CA GLU A 154 -6.74 -2.09 -7.44
C GLU A 154 -6.21 -0.65 -7.42
N THR A 155 -6.50 0.09 -6.36
CA THR A 155 -6.07 1.48 -6.25
C THR A 155 -5.62 1.79 -4.83
N ILE A 156 -4.41 2.33 -4.69
CA ILE A 156 -3.87 2.84 -3.43
C ILE A 156 -4.30 4.30 -3.29
N LYS A 157 -5.07 4.59 -2.25
CA LYS A 157 -5.56 5.94 -1.95
C LYS A 157 -5.11 6.39 -0.57
N PRO A 158 -4.79 7.68 -0.37
CA PRO A 158 -4.62 8.23 0.97
C PRO A 158 -5.96 8.13 1.72
N ALA A 159 -5.88 7.77 3.00
CA ALA A 159 -7.03 7.61 3.88
C ALA A 159 -6.63 7.87 5.33
N THR A 160 -7.61 8.13 6.19
CA THR A 160 -7.44 8.00 7.64
C THR A 160 -7.64 6.56 8.07
N GLY A 161 -7.12 6.18 9.23
CA GLY A 161 -7.27 4.82 9.71
C GLY A 161 -8.73 4.46 10.03
N ALA A 162 -9.59 5.42 10.37
CA ALA A 162 -11.03 5.21 10.42
C ALA A 162 -11.64 4.89 9.03
N GLU A 163 -11.15 5.53 7.96
CA GLU A 163 -11.61 5.27 6.60
C GLU A 163 -11.16 3.91 6.05
N THR A 164 -10.03 3.38 6.52
CA THR A 164 -9.57 2.02 6.18
C THR A 164 -10.57 0.96 6.62
N GLY A 165 -11.34 1.22 7.68
CA GLY A 165 -12.26 0.25 8.28
C GLY A 165 -11.55 -0.86 9.06
N MET A 166 -10.24 -0.76 9.30
CA MET A 166 -9.49 -1.75 10.05
C MET A 166 -9.48 -1.45 11.55
N LYS A 167 -9.69 -2.49 12.36
CA LYS A 167 -9.56 -2.36 13.82
C LYS A 167 -8.10 -2.07 14.17
N GLY A 168 -7.89 -1.13 15.09
CA GLY A 168 -6.54 -0.74 15.55
C GLY A 168 -5.92 0.44 14.81
N PHE A 169 -6.53 0.93 13.73
CA PHE A 169 -6.08 2.14 13.02
C PHE A 169 -7.00 3.35 13.22
N GLU A 170 -8.08 3.23 13.99
CA GLU A 170 -9.12 4.28 14.13
C GLU A 170 -8.59 5.67 14.56
N LYS A 171 -7.45 5.72 15.25
CA LYS A 171 -6.82 6.96 15.73
C LYS A 171 -5.76 7.51 14.78
N GLU A 172 -5.36 6.73 13.77
CA GLU A 172 -4.32 7.09 12.82
C GLU A 172 -4.90 7.98 11.73
N THR A 173 -4.14 8.99 11.31
CA THR A 173 -4.56 9.95 10.27
C THR A 173 -3.72 9.84 8.99
N ASN A 174 -2.56 9.19 9.07
CA ASN A 174 -1.63 9.01 7.97
C ASN A 174 -1.66 7.55 7.49
N CYS A 175 -2.67 7.22 6.69
CA CYS A 175 -2.87 5.86 6.19
C CYS A 175 -3.11 5.83 4.68
N VAL A 176 -3.02 4.63 4.15
CA VAL A 176 -3.42 4.28 2.78
C VAL A 176 -4.40 3.13 2.82
N VAL A 177 -5.33 3.12 1.88
CA VAL A 177 -6.29 2.04 1.68
C VAL A 177 -6.16 1.53 0.26
N VAL A 178 -6.11 0.20 0.12
CA VAL A 178 -6.19 -0.49 -1.18
C VAL A 178 -7.61 -0.99 -1.37
N THR A 179 -8.08 -1.79 -0.42
CA THR A 179 -9.44 -2.33 -0.38
C THR A 179 -10.06 -1.96 0.97
N LYS A 180 -11.09 -1.11 0.95
CA LYS A 180 -11.77 -0.67 2.18
C LYS A 180 -12.27 -1.88 2.99
N GLY A 181 -11.90 -1.93 4.27
CA GLY A 181 -12.30 -3.00 5.20
C GLY A 181 -11.49 -4.30 5.10
N SER A 182 -10.55 -4.42 4.16
CA SER A 182 -9.75 -5.64 3.97
C SER A 182 -8.25 -5.39 3.91
N GLU A 183 -7.81 -4.31 3.26
CA GLU A 183 -6.39 -3.98 3.09
C GLU A 183 -6.14 -2.48 3.29
N GLY A 184 -5.51 -2.15 4.42
CA GLY A 184 -5.08 -0.80 4.77
C GLY A 184 -3.75 -0.80 5.52
N TYR A 185 -2.99 0.30 5.40
CA TYR A 185 -1.66 0.43 5.99
C TYR A 185 -1.49 1.86 6.53
N CYS A 186 -0.84 2.03 7.68
CA CYS A 186 -0.64 3.34 8.31
C CYS A 186 0.83 3.62 8.62
N ARG A 187 1.16 4.91 8.77
CA ARG A 187 2.43 5.41 9.29
C ARG A 187 2.19 6.04 10.66
N LYS A 188 3.13 5.77 11.58
CA LYS A 188 3.19 6.36 12.92
C LYS A 188 4.34 7.34 12.99
#